data_AF-A0A1V3BVQ9-F1
#
_entry.id   AF-A0A1V3BVQ9-F1
#
_cell.length_a   1.000
_cell.length_b   1.000
_cell.length_c   1.000
_cell.angle_alpha   90.00
_cell.angle_beta   90.00
_cell.angle_gamma   90.00
#
_symmetry.space_group_name_H-M   'P 1'
#
loop_
_entity.id
_entity.type
_entity.pdbx_description
1 polymer ?
#
loop_
_entity_poly.entity_id
_entity_poly.type
_entity_poly.pdbx_seq_one_letter_code
_entity_poly.pdbx_strand_id
1 'polypeptide(L)'
;MLKLAEGTARILGILALSELIARQTFNKELRSQFRKGASFGTWISLIDLFLAKVESPRIQELTALRDSPITQTLERIKEFRNRSHHAHGVRFSHELHEDVEQLEPRVLSVINSVNWLSSIRWFWVERCEYLNESSFRIVGLQLRGSHPSWEPLEQLETYPLRPGRIYVDSRLSRQPVDLWPLAMVRLCQECRTQELFLLDQMVSGQAILRSLEEHPLEIRYSASGET
;
A
#
# COMPACT_ATOMS: atom_id res chain seq x y z
N MET A 1 -14.75 3.64 10.00
CA MET A 1 -13.79 2.96 10.89
C MET A 1 -13.22 1.68 10.29
N LEU A 2 -14.03 0.67 9.93
CA LEU A 2 -13.52 -0.58 9.33
C LEU A 2 -12.73 -0.37 8.03
N LYS A 3 -13.26 0.45 7.10
CA LYS A 3 -12.55 0.82 5.86
C LYS A 3 -11.19 1.47 6.13
N LEU A 4 -11.07 2.23 7.22
CA LEU A 4 -9.81 2.89 7.58
C LEU A 4 -8.77 1.85 8.03
N ALA A 5 -9.15 0.92 8.91
CA ALA A 5 -8.27 -0.16 9.34
C ALA A 5 -7.85 -1.07 8.17
N GLU A 6 -8.79 -1.39 7.27
CA GLU A 6 -8.49 -2.18 6.06
C GLU A 6 -7.58 -1.41 5.09
N GLY A 7 -7.80 -0.11 4.90
CA GLY A 7 -6.92 0.76 4.14
C GLY A 7 -5.51 0.84 4.74
N THR A 8 -5.39 0.98 6.06
CA THR A 8 -4.09 0.94 6.75
C THR A 8 -3.40 -0.40 6.55
N ALA A 9 -4.11 -1.51 6.71
CA ALA A 9 -3.55 -2.84 6.48
C ALA A 9 -3.08 -3.02 5.03
N ARG A 10 -3.85 -2.52 4.06
CA ARG A 10 -3.48 -2.53 2.63
C ARG A 10 -2.20 -1.75 2.37
N ILE A 11 -2.09 -0.52 2.88
CA ILE A 11 -0.87 0.30 2.71
C ILE A 11 0.35 -0.40 3.33
N LEU A 12 0.24 -0.87 4.57
CA LEU A 12 1.31 -1.62 5.23
C LEU A 12 1.67 -2.90 4.46
N GLY A 13 0.66 -3.64 4.01
CA GLY A 13 0.82 -4.86 3.24
C GLY A 13 1.52 -4.64 1.90
N ILE A 14 1.23 -3.52 1.21
CA ILE A 14 1.94 -3.13 -0.02
C ILE A 14 3.41 -2.84 0.26
N LEU A 15 3.71 -2.07 1.32
CA LEU A 15 5.10 -1.78 1.71
C LEU A 15 5.86 -3.05 2.10
N ALA A 16 5.26 -3.88 2.96
CA ALA A 16 5.79 -5.18 3.38
C ALA A 16 6.04 -6.10 2.18
N LEU A 17 5.09 -6.19 1.25
CA LEU A 17 5.21 -6.97 0.03
C LEU A 17 6.35 -6.46 -0.87
N SER A 18 6.55 -5.14 -0.96
CA SER A 18 7.66 -4.57 -1.73
C SER A 18 9.02 -5.04 -1.21
N GLU A 19 9.18 -5.18 0.10
CA GLU A 19 10.41 -5.69 0.73
C GLU A 19 10.57 -7.20 0.54
N LEU A 20 9.47 -7.96 0.63
CA LEU A 20 9.47 -9.39 0.33
C LEU A 20 9.88 -9.64 -1.12
N ILE A 21 9.32 -8.88 -2.08
CA ILE A 21 9.65 -8.98 -3.51
C ILE A 21 11.13 -8.66 -3.76
N ALA A 22 11.70 -7.66 -3.07
CA ALA A 22 13.10 -7.32 -3.22
C ALA A 22 14.06 -8.46 -2.83
N ARG A 23 13.65 -9.39 -1.96
CA ARG A 23 14.47 -10.54 -1.55
C ARG A 23 14.33 -11.77 -2.44
N GLN A 24 13.15 -12.01 -3.02
CA GLN A 24 12.85 -13.29 -3.70
C GLN A 24 12.09 -13.16 -5.02
N THR A 25 12.05 -11.96 -5.61
CA THR A 25 11.20 -11.56 -6.76
C THR A 25 9.70 -11.76 -6.49
N PHE A 26 8.82 -11.24 -7.36
CA PHE A 26 7.37 -11.47 -7.21
C PHE A 26 6.99 -12.85 -7.76
N ASN A 27 7.43 -13.88 -7.04
CA ASN A 27 7.34 -15.27 -7.46
C ASN A 27 5.88 -15.81 -7.45
N LYS A 28 5.71 -17.05 -7.89
CA LYS A 28 4.39 -17.69 -8.02
C LYS A 28 3.68 -17.85 -6.67
N GLU A 29 4.42 -18.09 -5.59
CA GLU A 29 3.87 -18.26 -4.24
C GLU A 29 3.24 -16.97 -3.75
N LEU A 30 3.99 -15.86 -3.76
CA LEU A 30 3.46 -14.54 -3.38
C LEU A 30 2.28 -14.14 -4.26
N ARG A 31 2.38 -14.31 -5.58
CA ARG A 31 1.28 -14.01 -6.51
C ARG A 31 0.04 -14.87 -6.27
N SER A 32 0.20 -16.10 -5.78
CA SER A 32 -0.94 -17.00 -5.55
C SER A 32 -1.89 -16.50 -4.46
N GLN A 33 -1.39 -15.69 -3.51
CA GLN A 33 -2.20 -15.07 -2.46
C GLN A 33 -3.21 -14.06 -3.01
N PHE A 34 -2.98 -13.57 -4.23
CA PHE A 34 -3.80 -12.55 -4.91
C PHE A 34 -4.73 -13.13 -5.99
N ARG A 35 -4.89 -14.45 -6.10
CA ARG A 35 -5.70 -15.06 -7.18
C ARG A 35 -7.17 -14.63 -7.17
N LYS A 36 -7.72 -14.37 -5.98
CA LYS A 36 -9.14 -14.06 -5.77
C LYS A 36 -9.40 -12.60 -5.35
N GLY A 37 -8.39 -11.75 -5.44
CA GLY A 37 -8.40 -10.40 -4.85
C GLY A 37 -7.80 -10.42 -3.44
N ALA A 38 -7.30 -9.28 -3.00
CA ALA A 38 -6.63 -9.14 -1.72
C ALA A 38 -7.66 -8.83 -0.65
N SER A 39 -7.80 -9.73 0.32
CA SER A 39 -8.66 -9.49 1.46
C SER A 39 -7.88 -8.78 2.58
N PHE A 40 -8.61 -8.24 3.57
CA PHE A 40 -8.01 -7.81 4.83
C PHE A 40 -7.04 -8.87 5.43
N GLY A 41 -7.43 -10.14 5.44
CA GLY A 41 -6.56 -11.22 5.92
C GLY A 41 -5.29 -11.42 5.09
N THR A 42 -5.37 -11.22 3.77
CA THR A 42 -4.21 -11.29 2.86
C THR A 42 -3.15 -10.28 3.27
N TRP A 43 -3.57 -9.03 3.55
CA TRP A 43 -2.64 -7.98 3.96
C TRP A 43 -1.98 -8.25 5.30
N ILE A 44 -2.74 -8.73 6.29
CA ILE A 44 -2.19 -9.08 7.61
C ILE A 44 -1.15 -10.21 7.48
N SER A 45 -1.46 -11.27 6.73
CA SER A 45 -0.52 -12.38 6.50
C SER A 45 0.78 -11.93 5.83
N LEU A 46 0.73 -10.94 4.93
CA LEU A 46 1.93 -10.37 4.31
C LEU A 46 2.78 -9.56 5.30
N ILE A 47 2.14 -8.83 6.23
CA ILE A 47 2.84 -8.10 7.30
C ILE A 47 3.54 -9.10 8.23
N ASP A 48 2.86 -10.17 8.66
CA ASP A 48 3.47 -11.22 9.50
C ASP A 48 4.63 -11.92 8.77
N LEU A 49 4.45 -12.25 7.49
CA LEU A 49 5.50 -12.84 6.67
C LEU A 49 6.72 -11.92 6.54
N PHE A 50 6.50 -10.62 6.37
CA PHE A 50 7.55 -9.60 6.38
C PHE A 50 8.30 -9.57 7.72
N LEU A 51 7.58 -9.50 8.84
CA LEU A 51 8.18 -9.49 10.18
C LEU A 51 9.06 -10.73 10.43
N ALA A 52 8.62 -11.88 9.94
CA ALA A 52 9.34 -13.15 10.06
C ALA A 52 10.57 -13.25 9.13
N LYS A 53 10.50 -12.70 7.90
CA LYS A 53 11.52 -12.93 6.87
C LYS A 53 12.46 -11.76 6.58
N VAL A 54 12.13 -10.53 7.00
CA VAL A 54 12.86 -9.32 6.59
C VAL A 54 13.42 -8.57 7.80
N GLU A 55 14.60 -8.97 8.27
CA GLU A 55 15.25 -8.33 9.42
C GLU A 55 15.56 -6.84 9.20
N SER A 56 16.22 -6.52 8.08
CA SER A 56 16.60 -5.14 7.71
C SER A 56 15.90 -4.71 6.41
N PRO A 57 14.77 -3.98 6.50
CA PRO A 57 14.07 -3.45 5.33
C PRO A 57 14.79 -2.24 4.71
N ARG A 58 14.57 -1.97 3.42
CA ARG A 58 15.06 -0.75 2.75
C ARG A 58 14.28 0.48 3.22
N ILE A 59 12.97 0.31 3.42
CA ILE A 59 12.10 1.28 4.10
C ILE A 59 12.30 1.09 5.60
N GLN A 60 13.24 1.83 6.18
CA GLN A 60 13.69 1.60 7.56
C GLN A 60 12.59 1.84 8.60
N GLU A 61 11.65 2.73 8.32
CA GLU A 61 10.50 3.02 9.18
C GLU A 61 9.62 1.78 9.43
N LEU A 62 9.63 0.78 8.53
CA LEU A 62 8.92 -0.49 8.72
C LEU A 62 9.45 -1.29 9.92
N THR A 63 10.66 -1.01 10.41
CA THR A 63 11.20 -1.66 11.62
C THR A 63 10.33 -1.37 12.85
N ALA A 64 9.62 -0.23 12.89
CA ALA A 64 8.69 0.12 13.97
C ALA A 64 7.53 -0.87 14.12
N LEU A 65 7.23 -1.66 13.08
CA LEU A 65 6.22 -2.73 13.17
C LEU A 65 6.62 -3.85 14.14
N ARG A 66 7.92 -4.06 14.39
CA ARG A 66 8.42 -5.12 15.28
C ARG A 66 8.05 -4.89 16.74
N ASP A 67 8.03 -3.62 17.14
CA ASP A 67 7.71 -3.21 18.51
C ASP A 67 6.21 -2.94 18.71
N SER A 68 5.39 -3.21 17.68
CA SER A 68 3.97 -2.90 17.66
C SER A 68 3.10 -4.17 17.67
N PRO A 69 2.04 -4.25 18.49
CA PRO A 69 1.06 -5.34 18.44
C PRO A 69 0.08 -5.20 17.25
N ILE A 70 0.47 -4.51 16.18
CA ILE A 70 -0.43 -4.08 15.12
C ILE A 70 -1.12 -5.23 14.39
N THR A 71 -0.42 -6.32 14.08
CA THR A 71 -1.03 -7.45 13.38
C THR A 71 -2.09 -8.11 14.25
N GLN A 72 -1.84 -8.25 15.55
CA GLN A 72 -2.83 -8.73 16.52
C GLN A 72 -4.05 -7.80 16.63
N THR A 73 -3.83 -6.48 16.61
CA THR A 73 -4.94 -5.50 16.65
C THR A 73 -5.76 -5.53 15.36
N LEU A 74 -5.11 -5.61 14.19
CA LEU A 74 -5.78 -5.74 12.89
C LEU A 74 -6.56 -7.06 12.79
N GLU A 75 -6.03 -8.16 13.31
CA GLU A 75 -6.72 -9.46 13.39
C GLU A 75 -8.02 -9.34 14.19
N ARG A 76 -7.97 -8.73 15.38
CA ARG A 76 -9.17 -8.50 16.20
C ARG A 76 -10.22 -7.63 15.49
N ILE A 77 -9.79 -6.63 14.72
CA ILE A 77 -10.68 -5.81 13.90
C ILE A 77 -11.30 -6.63 12.75
N LYS A 78 -10.50 -7.48 12.09
CA LYS A 78 -10.98 -8.40 11.04
C LYS A 78 -12.01 -9.39 11.60
N GLU A 79 -11.75 -9.98 12.76
CA GLU A 79 -12.68 -10.87 13.46
C GLU A 79 -13.98 -10.17 13.84
N PHE A 80 -13.88 -8.93 14.32
CA PHE A 80 -15.05 -8.09 14.58
C PHE A 80 -15.88 -7.90 13.30
N ARG A 81 -15.25 -7.45 12.19
CA ARG A 81 -15.91 -7.29 10.88
C ARG A 81 -16.61 -8.57 10.44
N ASN A 82 -15.95 -9.72 10.55
CA ASN A 82 -16.51 -11.00 10.13
C ASN A 82 -17.75 -11.35 10.98
N ARG A 83 -17.68 -11.18 12.30
CA ARG A 83 -18.83 -11.40 13.20
C ARG A 83 -20.00 -10.47 12.85
N SER A 84 -19.75 -9.18 12.63
CA SER A 84 -20.79 -8.22 12.25
C SER A 84 -21.44 -8.54 10.90
N HIS A 85 -20.67 -9.06 9.92
CA HIS A 85 -21.22 -9.49 8.62
C HIS A 85 -22.07 -10.77 8.70
N HIS A 86 -21.82 -11.63 9.68
CA HIS A 86 -22.58 -12.87 9.90
C HIS A 86 -23.81 -12.68 10.82
N ALA A 87 -24.02 -11.49 11.37
CA ALA A 87 -25.24 -11.14 12.10
C ALA A 87 -26.40 -10.92 11.10
N HIS A 88 -27.03 -12.01 10.66
CA HIS A 88 -28.22 -11.97 9.83
C HIS A 88 -29.44 -11.55 10.67
N GLY A 89 -29.78 -10.26 10.69
CA GLY A 89 -30.98 -9.73 11.36
C GLY A 89 -31.04 -8.19 11.40
N VAL A 90 -32.23 -7.63 11.65
CA VAL A 90 -32.40 -6.19 11.92
C VAL A 90 -31.74 -5.90 13.27
N ARG A 91 -30.59 -5.21 13.23
CA ARG A 91 -29.84 -4.83 14.44
C ARG A 91 -30.48 -3.60 15.09
N PHE A 92 -30.64 -3.64 16.40
CA PHE A 92 -31.16 -2.50 17.13
C PHE A 92 -30.10 -1.40 17.23
N SER A 93 -30.53 -0.13 17.31
CA SER A 93 -29.62 1.02 17.34
C SER A 93 -28.62 0.99 18.50
N HIS A 94 -28.97 0.37 19.64
CA HIS A 94 -28.07 0.21 20.79
C HIS A 94 -26.93 -0.78 20.50
N GLU A 95 -27.21 -1.88 19.80
CA GLU A 95 -26.19 -2.87 19.40
C GLU A 95 -25.15 -2.26 18.44
N LEU A 96 -25.57 -1.31 17.59
CA LEU A 96 -24.66 -0.55 16.73
C LEU A 96 -23.79 0.42 17.51
N HIS A 97 -24.30 1.02 18.59
CA HIS A 97 -23.53 1.94 19.44
C HIS A 97 -22.45 1.19 20.22
N GLU A 98 -22.80 0.06 20.85
CA GLU A 98 -21.85 -0.81 21.55
C GLU A 98 -20.75 -1.34 20.61
N ASP A 99 -21.12 -1.69 19.38
CA ASP A 99 -20.18 -2.11 18.34
C ASP A 99 -19.17 -1.00 17.99
N VAL A 100 -19.63 0.26 17.90
CA VAL A 100 -18.75 1.42 17.67
C VAL A 100 -17.82 1.64 18.86
N GLU A 101 -18.33 1.62 20.10
CA GLU A 101 -17.53 1.79 21.32
C GLU A 101 -16.43 0.74 21.46
N GLN A 102 -16.66 -0.50 21.01
CA GLN A 102 -15.64 -1.56 21.02
C GLN A 102 -14.62 -1.44 19.87
N LEU A 103 -15.03 -0.90 18.72
CA LEU A 103 -14.21 -0.84 17.52
C LEU A 103 -13.31 0.39 17.49
N GLU A 104 -13.83 1.55 17.88
CA GLU A 104 -13.13 2.83 17.87
C GLU A 104 -11.74 2.80 18.55
N PRO A 105 -11.60 2.34 19.81
CA PRO A 105 -10.30 2.33 20.48
C PRO A 105 -9.28 1.44 19.76
N ARG A 106 -9.74 0.37 19.09
CA ARG A 106 -8.87 -0.52 18.32
C ARG A 106 -8.38 0.16 17.04
N VAL A 107 -9.26 0.85 16.34
CA VAL A 107 -8.90 1.60 15.12
C VAL A 107 -7.96 2.75 15.46
N LEU A 108 -8.23 3.50 16.54
CA LEU A 108 -7.33 4.55 17.03
C LEU A 108 -5.96 3.99 17.43
N SER A 109 -5.93 2.83 18.11
CA SER A 109 -4.67 2.15 18.45
C SER A 109 -3.86 1.77 17.21
N VAL A 110 -4.50 1.28 16.14
CA VAL A 110 -3.83 1.02 14.86
C VAL A 110 -3.26 2.30 14.27
N ILE A 111 -4.06 3.37 14.15
CA ILE A 111 -3.63 4.64 13.56
C ILE A 111 -2.43 5.21 14.32
N ASN A 112 -2.50 5.23 15.65
CA ASN A 112 -1.42 5.73 16.49
C ASN A 112 -0.14 4.88 16.33
N SER A 113 -0.27 3.56 16.21
CA SER A 113 0.85 2.64 16.01
C SER A 113 1.54 2.82 14.64
N VAL A 114 0.85 3.41 13.67
CA VAL A 114 1.37 3.64 12.32
C VAL A 114 1.57 5.11 11.99
N ASN A 115 1.55 6.00 12.98
CA ASN A 115 1.67 7.45 12.72
C ASN A 115 2.97 7.79 11.95
N TRP A 116 4.03 7.00 12.12
CA TRP A 116 5.25 7.11 11.32
C TRP A 116 5.04 6.96 9.81
N LEU A 117 3.95 6.35 9.33
CA LEU A 117 3.62 6.32 7.90
C LEU A 117 3.49 7.73 7.33
N SER A 118 3.07 8.72 8.13
CA SER A 118 2.97 10.11 7.69
C SER A 118 4.33 10.75 7.39
N SER A 119 5.42 10.16 7.89
CA SER A 119 6.79 10.62 7.65
C SER A 119 7.40 10.04 6.36
N ILE A 120 6.82 8.98 5.82
CA ILE A 120 7.25 8.32 4.59
C ILE A 120 6.70 9.10 3.40
N ARG A 121 7.58 9.51 2.49
CA ARG A 121 7.18 10.25 1.30
C ARG A 121 6.89 9.30 0.16
N TRP A 122 5.64 9.29 -0.28
CA TRP A 122 5.23 8.65 -1.53
C TRP A 122 5.23 9.70 -2.63
N PHE A 123 5.84 9.40 -3.75
CA PHE A 123 5.84 10.32 -4.88
C PHE A 123 5.72 9.57 -6.20
N TRP A 124 4.95 10.18 -7.10
CA TRP A 124 4.80 9.71 -8.46
C TRP A 124 5.69 10.54 -9.38
N VAL A 125 6.45 9.85 -10.24
CA VAL A 125 7.33 10.49 -11.21
C VAL A 125 6.58 10.67 -12.52
N GLU A 126 6.28 11.91 -12.88
CA GLU A 126 5.74 12.24 -14.21
C GLU A 126 6.83 12.18 -15.27
N ARG A 127 7.98 12.77 -14.95
CA ARG A 127 9.13 12.87 -15.84
C ARG A 127 10.44 12.87 -15.06
N CYS A 128 11.45 12.34 -15.72
CA CYS A 128 12.84 12.32 -15.26
C CYS A 128 13.68 12.90 -16.39
N GLU A 129 14.19 14.11 -16.20
CA GLU A 129 14.98 14.85 -17.19
C GLU A 129 16.46 14.65 -16.88
N TYR A 130 17.25 14.23 -17.86
CA TYR A 130 18.70 14.17 -17.74
C TYR A 130 19.26 15.60 -17.76
N LEU A 131 20.07 15.96 -16.77
CA LEU A 131 20.75 17.26 -16.72
C LEU A 131 22.23 17.12 -17.12
N ASN A 132 22.94 16.19 -16.49
CA ASN A 132 24.34 15.87 -16.74
C ASN A 132 24.69 14.47 -16.20
N GLU A 133 25.97 14.07 -16.29
CA GLU A 133 26.46 12.73 -15.95
C GLU A 133 26.13 12.24 -14.53
N SER A 134 25.85 13.15 -13.59
CA SER A 134 25.59 12.81 -12.18
C SER A 134 24.27 13.36 -11.64
N SER A 135 23.42 13.96 -12.48
CA SER A 135 22.17 14.55 -12.01
C SER A 135 21.01 14.44 -12.99
N PHE A 136 19.84 14.19 -12.40
CA PHE A 136 18.55 14.09 -13.05
C PHE A 136 17.57 14.98 -12.32
N ARG A 137 16.69 15.67 -13.06
CA ARG A 137 15.58 16.42 -12.49
C ARG A 137 14.33 15.56 -12.52
N ILE A 138 13.80 15.28 -11.35
CA ILE A 138 12.54 14.57 -11.18
C ILE A 138 11.43 15.60 -11.03
N VAL A 139 10.38 15.46 -11.84
CA VAL A 139 9.16 16.23 -11.68
C VAL A 139 7.98 15.28 -11.58
N GLY A 140 7.04 15.59 -10.69
CA GLY A 140 5.81 14.84 -10.53
C GLY A 140 5.01 15.34 -9.34
N LEU A 141 4.43 14.41 -8.57
CA LEU A 141 3.51 14.72 -7.49
C LEU A 141 3.88 13.96 -6.21
N GLN A 142 3.85 14.64 -5.07
CA GLN A 142 3.91 14.03 -3.75
C GLN A 142 2.51 13.56 -3.33
N LEU A 143 2.36 12.25 -3.18
CA LEU A 143 1.09 11.61 -2.89
C LEU A 143 0.75 11.78 -1.40
N ARG A 144 -0.28 12.55 -1.10
CA ARG A 144 -0.82 12.73 0.26
C ARG A 144 -2.30 12.38 0.29
N GLY A 145 -2.63 11.28 0.96
CA GLY A 145 -4.01 10.83 1.11
C GLY A 145 -4.67 10.41 -0.21
N SER A 146 -6.00 10.30 -0.17
CA SER A 146 -6.83 9.83 -1.27
C SER A 146 -7.26 10.91 -2.27
N HIS A 147 -7.05 12.19 -1.92
CA HIS A 147 -7.52 13.30 -2.75
C HIS A 147 -6.57 13.54 -3.94
N PRO A 148 -7.08 13.76 -5.16
CA PRO A 148 -6.26 13.90 -6.37
C PRO A 148 -5.42 15.19 -6.42
N SER A 149 -5.70 16.18 -5.57
CA SER A 149 -4.92 17.42 -5.47
C SER A 149 -3.62 17.21 -4.71
N TRP A 150 -2.75 16.39 -5.26
CA TRP A 150 -1.41 16.15 -4.73
C TRP A 150 -0.49 17.35 -4.98
N GLU A 151 0.50 17.49 -4.10
CA GLU A 151 1.44 18.61 -4.14
C GLU A 151 2.45 18.39 -5.28
N PRO A 152 2.74 19.42 -6.10
CA PRO A 152 3.84 19.35 -7.07
C PRO A 152 5.15 19.02 -6.37
N LEU A 153 5.89 18.09 -6.96
CA LEU A 153 7.23 17.71 -6.55
C LEU A 153 8.21 18.04 -7.66
N GLU A 154 9.29 18.73 -7.30
CA GLU A 154 10.45 18.90 -8.13
C GLU A 154 11.71 18.71 -7.28
N GLN A 155 12.57 17.76 -7.66
CA GLN A 155 13.82 17.50 -6.93
C GLN A 155 14.93 16.99 -7.86
N LEU A 156 16.18 17.12 -7.41
CA LEU A 156 17.34 16.57 -8.11
C LEU A 156 17.70 15.21 -7.52
N GLU A 157 17.99 14.25 -8.40
CA GLU A 157 18.44 12.91 -8.06
C GLU A 157 19.78 12.60 -8.73
N THR A 158 20.53 11.68 -8.14
CA THR A 158 21.83 11.21 -8.69
C THR A 158 21.70 9.98 -9.58
N TYR A 159 20.49 9.46 -9.75
CA TYR A 159 20.17 8.29 -10.56
C TYR A 159 18.83 8.51 -11.29
N PRO A 160 18.64 7.87 -12.45
CA PRO A 160 17.41 8.02 -13.21
C PRO A 160 16.25 7.28 -12.52
N LEU A 161 15.09 7.92 -12.45
CA LEU A 161 13.83 7.29 -12.07
C LEU A 161 12.94 7.08 -13.28
N ARG A 162 12.16 5.99 -13.29
CA ARG A 162 11.29 5.66 -14.42
C ARG A 162 10.01 6.50 -14.35
N PRO A 163 9.67 7.26 -15.40
CA PRO A 163 8.37 7.92 -15.50
C PRO A 163 7.20 6.96 -15.35
N GLY A 164 6.09 7.45 -14.80
CA GLY A 164 4.86 6.69 -14.60
C GLY A 164 4.87 5.76 -13.40
N ARG A 165 5.93 5.75 -12.57
CA ARG A 165 6.07 4.89 -11.38
C ARG A 165 5.89 5.67 -10.07
N ILE A 166 5.47 4.95 -9.04
CA ILE A 166 5.42 5.45 -7.67
C ILE A 166 6.64 4.94 -6.92
N TYR A 167 7.24 5.85 -6.18
CA TYR A 167 8.40 5.63 -5.36
C TYR A 167 8.09 5.98 -3.91
N VAL A 168 8.72 5.23 -3.00
CA VAL A 168 8.68 5.50 -1.57
C VAL A 168 10.06 5.90 -1.11
N ASP A 169 10.17 7.13 -0.62
CA ASP A 169 11.39 7.62 0.01
C ASP A 169 11.37 7.29 1.51
N SER A 170 12.44 6.66 1.97
CA SER A 170 12.75 6.53 3.38
C SER A 170 13.85 7.53 3.66
N ARG A 171 13.71 8.34 4.72
CA ARG A 171 14.69 9.40 5.05
C ARG A 171 16.12 8.88 5.24
N LEU A 172 16.26 7.57 5.39
CA LEU A 172 17.48 6.86 5.72
C LEU A 172 17.97 5.95 4.58
N SER A 173 17.21 5.83 3.48
CA SER A 173 17.63 5.09 2.28
C SER A 173 18.35 6.01 1.30
N ARG A 174 19.34 5.47 0.59
CA ARG A 174 20.05 6.20 -0.49
C ARG A 174 19.30 6.19 -1.82
N GLN A 175 18.36 5.25 -2.00
CA GLN A 175 17.54 5.13 -3.21
C GLN A 175 16.09 4.85 -2.81
N PRO A 176 15.12 5.52 -3.45
CA PRO A 176 13.72 5.30 -3.16
C PRO A 176 13.29 3.92 -3.65
N VAL A 177 12.32 3.34 -2.95
CA VAL A 177 11.78 2.03 -3.28
C VAL A 177 10.73 2.17 -4.37
N ASP A 178 11.00 1.57 -5.53
CA ASP A 178 10.03 1.44 -6.62
C ASP A 178 8.90 0.49 -6.21
N LEU A 179 7.67 0.98 -6.28
CA LEU A 179 6.48 0.18 -5.95
C LEU A 179 5.86 -0.52 -7.16
N TRP A 180 6.43 -0.47 -8.36
CA TRP A 180 5.93 -1.26 -9.48
C TRP A 180 6.09 -2.77 -9.22
N PRO A 181 5.06 -3.62 -9.49
CA PRO A 181 3.74 -3.34 -10.06
C PRO A 181 2.64 -3.14 -8.99
N LEU A 182 3.01 -2.95 -7.73
CA LEU A 182 2.12 -2.92 -6.57
C LEU A 182 1.30 -1.63 -6.45
N ALA A 183 1.79 -0.52 -6.99
CA ALA A 183 1.11 0.77 -6.92
C ALA A 183 1.32 1.60 -8.18
N MET A 184 0.30 2.39 -8.56
CA MET A 184 0.35 3.25 -9.75
C MET A 184 -0.61 4.44 -9.65
N VAL A 185 -0.21 5.56 -10.25
CA VAL A 185 -1.12 6.67 -10.55
C VAL A 185 -1.56 6.57 -12.00
N ARG A 186 -2.88 6.62 -12.22
CA ARG A 186 -3.50 6.70 -13.56
C ARG A 186 -4.75 7.57 -13.53
N LEU A 187 -5.13 8.09 -14.69
CA LEU A 187 -6.41 8.75 -14.88
C LEU A 187 -7.52 7.68 -14.83
N CYS A 188 -8.46 7.84 -13.90
CA CYS A 188 -9.68 7.04 -13.87
C CYS A 188 -10.55 7.40 -15.07
N GLN A 189 -11.02 6.38 -15.80
CA GLN A 189 -11.84 6.60 -17.02
C GLN A 189 -13.24 7.11 -16.68
N GLU A 190 -13.76 6.75 -15.50
CA GLU A 190 -15.09 7.14 -15.04
C GLU A 190 -15.07 8.56 -14.47
N CYS A 191 -14.18 8.81 -13.50
CA CYS A 191 -14.12 10.09 -12.79
C CYS A 191 -13.31 11.17 -13.52
N ARG A 192 -12.50 10.80 -14.52
CA ARG A 192 -11.57 11.69 -15.25
C ARG A 192 -10.64 12.48 -14.33
N THR A 193 -10.28 11.87 -13.19
CA THR A 193 -9.31 12.39 -12.25
C THR A 193 -8.19 11.37 -12.03
N GLN A 194 -7.01 11.83 -11.64
CA GLN A 194 -5.93 10.94 -11.27
C GLN A 194 -6.27 10.22 -9.96
N GLU A 195 -6.01 8.92 -9.91
CA GLU A 195 -6.23 8.09 -8.72
C GLU A 195 -5.00 7.25 -8.41
N LEU A 196 -4.81 6.97 -7.12
CA LEU A 196 -3.83 6.01 -6.64
C LEU A 196 -4.45 4.61 -6.67
N PHE A 197 -3.91 3.75 -7.53
CA PHE A 197 -4.28 2.35 -7.62
C PHE A 197 -3.24 1.50 -6.89
N LEU A 198 -3.71 0.56 -6.08
CA LEU A 198 -2.87 -0.39 -5.34
C LEU A 198 -3.23 -1.82 -5.77
N LEU A 199 -2.29 -2.76 -5.68
CA LEU A 199 -2.52 -4.16 -6.02
C LEU A 199 -3.76 -4.71 -5.28
N ASP A 200 -4.56 -5.47 -6.01
CA ASP A 200 -5.69 -6.23 -5.47
C ASP A 200 -5.63 -7.68 -5.95
N GLN A 201 -5.49 -7.91 -7.25
CA GLN A 201 -5.55 -9.26 -7.83
C GLN A 201 -4.38 -9.54 -8.76
N MET A 202 -3.96 -10.81 -8.81
CA MET A 202 -3.02 -11.33 -9.81
C MET A 202 -3.63 -12.52 -10.54
N VAL A 203 -3.81 -12.39 -11.86
CA VAL A 203 -4.37 -13.44 -12.72
C VAL A 203 -3.51 -13.60 -13.96
N SER A 204 -2.92 -14.78 -14.18
CA SER A 204 -2.28 -15.15 -15.46
C SER A 204 -1.34 -14.12 -16.10
N GLY A 205 -0.52 -13.41 -15.31
CA GLY A 205 0.39 -12.37 -15.85
C GLY A 205 -0.24 -10.99 -16.02
N GLN A 206 -1.44 -10.79 -15.48
CA GLN A 206 -2.07 -9.49 -15.28
C GLN A 206 -2.14 -9.18 -13.79
N ALA A 207 -1.93 -7.91 -13.46
CA ALA A 207 -2.25 -7.37 -12.16
C ALA A 207 -3.50 -6.50 -12.29
N ILE A 208 -4.46 -6.70 -11.41
CA ILE A 208 -5.60 -5.81 -11.24
C ILE A 208 -5.31 -5.00 -10.00
N LEU A 209 -5.26 -3.69 -10.17
CA LEU A 209 -5.11 -2.73 -9.11
C LEU A 209 -6.47 -2.08 -8.87
N ARG A 210 -6.73 -1.65 -7.63
CA ARG A 210 -7.93 -0.90 -7.27
C ARG A 210 -7.56 0.41 -6.63
N SER A 211 -8.30 1.46 -6.96
CA SER A 211 -8.18 2.71 -6.22
C SER A 211 -8.85 2.63 -4.85
N LEU A 212 -8.77 3.71 -4.08
CA LEU A 212 -9.45 3.82 -2.77
C LEU A 212 -10.97 3.94 -2.91
N GLU A 213 -11.45 4.34 -4.09
CA GLU A 213 -12.87 4.36 -4.47
C GLU A 213 -13.29 3.05 -5.17
N GLU A 214 -12.45 2.01 -5.12
CA GLU A 214 -12.69 0.68 -5.69
C GLU A 214 -12.74 0.60 -7.23
N HIS A 215 -12.33 1.65 -7.95
CA HIS A 215 -12.20 1.59 -9.41
C HIS A 215 -11.07 0.63 -9.82
N PRO A 216 -11.30 -0.30 -10.77
CA PRO A 216 -10.28 -1.25 -11.20
C PRO A 216 -9.36 -0.65 -12.27
N LEU A 217 -8.11 -1.09 -12.27
CA LEU A 217 -7.11 -0.82 -13.29
C LEU A 217 -6.38 -2.13 -13.62
N GLU A 218 -6.48 -2.58 -14.86
CA GLU A 218 -5.74 -3.74 -15.34
C GLU A 218 -4.40 -3.34 -15.94
N ILE A 219 -3.33 -4.02 -15.53
CA ILE A 219 -2.00 -3.84 -16.09
C ILE A 219 -1.38 -5.19 -16.46
N ARG A 220 -0.60 -5.19 -17.54
CA ARG A 220 0.21 -6.35 -17.88
C ARG A 220 1.41 -6.42 -16.94
N TYR A 221 1.63 -7.58 -16.36
CA TYR A 221 2.78 -7.89 -15.54
C TYR A 221 3.51 -9.11 -16.09
N SER A 222 4.59 -8.87 -16.85
CA SER A 222 5.55 -9.90 -17.17
C SER A 222 6.49 -10.07 -15.97
N ALA A 223 6.58 -11.29 -15.44
CA ALA A 223 7.55 -11.62 -14.40
C ALA A 223 9.01 -11.62 -14.91
N SER A 224 9.20 -11.40 -16.22
CA SER A 224 10.50 -11.27 -16.87
C SER A 224 10.92 -9.79 -16.96
N GLY A 225 12.10 -9.51 -16.43
CA GLY A 225 12.93 -8.40 -16.89
C GLY A 225 13.44 -8.67 -18.31
N GLU A 226 12.51 -8.74 -19.27
CA GLU A 226 12.80 -8.83 -20.70
C GLU A 226 12.07 -7.69 -21.41
N THR A 227 12.74 -6.54 -21.43
CA THR A 227 12.94 -5.69 -22.61
C THR A 227 14.24 -4.94 -22.39
#